data_AF-A0AAJ4UV13-F1
#
_entry.id   AF-A0AAJ4UV13-F1
#
_cell.length_a   1.000
_cell.length_b   1.000
_cell.length_c   1.000
_cell.angle_alpha   90.00
_cell.angle_beta   90.00
_cell.angle_gamma   90.00
#
_symmetry.space_group_name_H-M   'P 1'
#
loop_
_entity.id
_entity.type
_entity.pdbx_description
1 polymer ?
#
loop_
_entity_poly.entity_id
_entity_poly.type
_entity_poly.pdbx_seq_one_letter_code
_entity_poly.pdbx_strand_id
1 'polypeptide(L)'
;MSADDTDDRLEVWCAGEEWCPITATATILGKKWHPVIIHRLIAEERGFNDLQRAVDGISSKVLSDSLEQLEDHGLVAREVVSEKPFRVEYSVTERGASLEPVIESMREWGRRIWPPRSNCRDRPLFVPWPHTWGMADLTLPDHPTPPEGADDVWLHCIECSHTLPPFNDVVFTCPECDGLLEVRYAEYPTFDDFAGDERVWRYSAALPFEAGVSLPEGGTQLHEVPRLEADLGVRNLRVKHEGMNPTGSFKDRGMTVGVRVAQELDVDRLACASTGNTSAALAAYGARAGLETLVLLPEGKVAAGKIAQASLHGARILEVEGNFDDCLDRVQDLANRGEAYLLNSLNPYRLEGQKTIGLEILERFRNEEGRFPDRIVLPVGNAGNTAALYKCFRELVQSGALAPGDVPKLTGVQAEGAAPMVEAIREGNDETRRWEEVETIATAIRIGNPVNAPKALPGIRETGGTAVAVSDEEITEAQRDLAGEGIGVEPASAASVAGLRKLVASGEVSTGEDVVCLTTGHLLKDPDAAAAAGNAPEGVPNGTDDILRHLAGKSVGGSGLLGLLRRLL
;
A
#
# COMPACT_ATOMS: atom_id res chain seq x y z
N MET A 1 78.79 11.06 -0.60
CA MET A 1 78.12 12.32 -0.99
C MET A 1 77.37 12.03 -2.27
N SER A 2 76.05 12.11 -2.39
CA SER A 2 74.97 12.55 -1.50
C SER A 2 73.72 11.75 -1.87
N ALA A 3 72.83 11.58 -0.89
CA ALA A 3 71.54 10.94 -1.02
C ALA A 3 70.63 11.66 -2.04
N ASP A 4 69.86 10.88 -2.80
CA ASP A 4 68.49 11.23 -3.16
C ASP A 4 67.73 9.92 -3.46
N ASP A 5 67.07 9.42 -2.42
CA ASP A 5 66.18 8.27 -2.43
C ASP A 5 64.78 8.88 -2.25
N THR A 6 64.09 9.15 -3.36
CA THR A 6 62.70 9.62 -3.31
C THR A 6 61.81 8.41 -3.11
N ASP A 7 61.50 8.14 -1.84
CA ASP A 7 60.52 7.16 -1.36
C ASP A 7 59.13 7.47 -1.96
N ASP A 8 58.73 6.76 -3.02
CA ASP A 8 57.41 6.80 -3.70
C ASP A 8 56.28 6.21 -2.82
N ARG A 9 56.28 6.53 -1.51
CA ARG A 9 55.19 6.12 -0.61
C ARG A 9 54.07 7.15 -0.66
N LEU A 10 52.84 6.65 -0.68
CA LEU A 10 51.64 7.48 -0.61
C LEU A 10 51.73 8.44 0.59
N GLU A 11 51.57 9.74 0.33
CA GLU A 11 51.50 10.73 1.41
C GLU A 11 50.31 10.41 2.32
N VAL A 12 50.61 10.13 3.59
CA VAL A 12 49.61 9.96 4.66
C VAL A 12 49.69 11.16 5.56
N TRP A 13 48.58 11.89 5.69
CA TRP A 13 48.60 13.26 6.24
C TRP A 13 48.52 13.31 7.77
N CYS A 14 48.21 12.20 8.45
CA CYS A 14 48.27 12.07 9.90
C CYS A 14 48.39 10.59 10.34
N ALA A 15 49.17 10.31 11.38
CA ALA A 15 49.32 8.96 11.94
C ALA A 15 48.25 8.70 13.01
N GLY A 16 47.26 7.84 12.73
CA GLY A 16 46.31 7.33 13.73
C GLY A 16 44.85 7.23 13.30
N GLU A 17 44.45 7.93 12.23
CA GLU A 17 43.13 7.81 11.60
C GLU A 17 43.33 7.80 10.06
N GLU A 18 42.71 6.85 9.36
CA GLU A 18 42.98 6.55 7.94
C GLU A 18 42.55 7.67 6.97
N TRP A 19 43.37 8.70 6.75
CA TRP A 19 43.11 9.71 5.73
C TRP A 19 44.34 9.88 4.80
N CYS A 20 44.47 8.95 3.85
CA CYS A 20 45.28 9.12 2.64
C CYS A 20 44.42 9.82 1.56
N PRO A 21 45.00 10.69 0.70
CA PRO A 21 44.26 11.34 -0.41
C PRO A 21 43.50 10.35 -1.29
N ILE A 22 44.02 9.13 -1.50
CA ILE A 22 43.32 8.07 -2.23
C ILE A 22 42.03 7.65 -1.53
N THR A 23 42.07 7.39 -0.22
CA THR A 23 40.89 7.00 0.56
C THR A 23 39.86 8.13 0.60
N ALA A 24 40.30 9.38 0.74
CA ALA A 24 39.41 10.54 0.71
C ALA A 24 38.69 10.69 -0.64
N THR A 25 39.42 10.55 -1.76
CA THR A 25 38.82 10.54 -3.11
C THR A 25 37.92 9.31 -3.31
N ALA A 26 38.30 8.15 -2.79
CA ALA A 26 37.52 6.91 -2.89
C ALA A 26 36.21 6.96 -2.09
N THR A 27 36.15 7.66 -0.96
CA THR A 27 34.89 7.86 -0.20
C THR A 27 33.85 8.63 -1.01
N ILE A 28 34.32 9.56 -1.86
CA ILE A 28 33.47 10.39 -2.72
C ILE A 28 33.10 9.64 -4.02
N LEU A 29 34.10 9.13 -4.75
CA LEU A 29 33.91 8.50 -6.06
C LEU A 29 33.57 6.99 -6.00
N GLY A 30 33.73 6.36 -4.85
CA GLY A 30 33.40 4.94 -4.63
C GLY A 30 31.89 4.69 -4.49
N LYS A 31 31.09 5.75 -4.39
CA LYS A 31 29.63 5.67 -4.47
C LYS A 31 29.22 5.40 -5.92
N LYS A 32 28.44 4.34 -6.14
CA LYS A 32 28.05 3.82 -7.47
C LYS A 32 27.65 4.90 -8.47
N TRP A 33 26.90 5.90 -8.04
CA TRP A 33 26.28 6.88 -8.93
C TRP A 33 27.03 8.22 -9.02
N HIS A 34 27.91 8.55 -8.06
CA HIS A 34 28.57 9.86 -8.03
C HIS A 34 29.41 10.14 -9.28
N PRO A 35 30.30 9.24 -9.76
CA PRO A 35 31.07 9.48 -10.98
C PRO A 35 30.17 9.64 -12.21
N VAL A 36 29.04 8.93 -12.27
CA VAL A 36 28.12 8.97 -13.40
C VAL A 36 27.34 10.29 -13.43
N ILE A 37 26.84 10.74 -12.27
CA ILE A 37 26.14 12.01 -12.12
C ILE A 37 27.07 13.17 -12.50
N ILE A 38 28.28 13.21 -11.93
CA ILE A 38 29.28 14.25 -12.25
C ILE A 38 29.60 14.22 -13.75
N HIS A 39 29.82 13.04 -14.35
CA HIS A 39 30.03 12.92 -15.79
C HIS A 39 28.86 13.50 -16.61
N ARG A 40 27.60 13.26 -16.21
CA ARG A 40 26.44 13.78 -16.96
C ARG A 40 26.29 15.29 -16.85
N LEU A 41 26.67 15.85 -15.70
CA LEU A 41 26.61 17.29 -15.44
C LEU A 41 27.79 18.07 -16.03
N ILE A 42 28.96 17.44 -16.21
CA ILE A 42 30.08 18.05 -16.97
C ILE A 42 29.68 18.35 -18.41
N ALA A 43 28.87 17.48 -19.02
CA ALA A 43 28.46 17.63 -20.41
C ALA A 43 27.41 18.74 -20.60
N GLU A 44 26.49 18.88 -19.65
CA GLU A 44 25.37 19.82 -19.74
C GLU A 44 24.74 19.97 -18.35
N GLU A 45 24.27 21.18 -18.03
CA GLU A 45 23.42 21.44 -16.87
C GLU A 45 22.05 20.77 -17.07
N ARG A 46 21.48 20.21 -16.01
CA ARG A 46 20.25 19.42 -16.12
C ARG A 46 19.30 19.68 -14.97
N GLY A 47 18.00 19.71 -15.27
CA GLY A 47 16.96 19.56 -14.26
C GLY A 47 16.93 18.15 -13.68
N PHE A 48 16.33 17.98 -12.50
CA PHE A 48 16.29 16.71 -11.77
C PHE A 48 15.85 15.52 -12.64
N ASN A 49 14.71 15.66 -13.31
CA ASN A 49 14.13 14.59 -14.14
C ASN A 49 14.99 14.28 -15.38
N ASP A 50 15.62 15.29 -15.98
CA ASP A 50 16.47 15.10 -17.15
C ASP A 50 17.80 14.43 -16.76
N LEU A 51 18.33 14.77 -15.58
CA LEU A 51 19.50 14.12 -15.02
C LEU A 51 19.21 12.66 -14.66
N GLN A 52 18.05 12.38 -14.07
CA GLN A 52 17.63 11.01 -13.74
C GLN A 52 17.57 10.13 -15.00
N ARG A 53 16.97 10.61 -16.08
CA ARG A 53 16.94 9.89 -17.36
C ARG A 53 18.34 9.68 -17.94
N ALA A 54 19.24 10.65 -17.76
CA ALA A 54 20.61 10.57 -18.26
C ALA A 54 21.50 9.58 -17.47
N VAL A 55 21.15 9.34 -16.20
CA VAL A 55 21.80 8.39 -15.29
C VAL A 55 20.92 7.12 -15.21
N ASP A 56 20.82 6.43 -16.34
CA ASP A 56 20.01 5.22 -16.51
C ASP A 56 20.16 4.22 -15.34
N GLY A 57 19.02 3.82 -14.75
CA GLY A 57 18.94 2.87 -13.63
C GLY A 57 19.07 3.47 -12.22
N ILE A 58 19.14 4.79 -12.06
CA ILE A 58 19.11 5.45 -10.74
C ILE A 58 17.66 5.75 -10.30
N SER A 59 17.29 5.35 -9.08
CA SER A 59 16.02 5.75 -8.47
C SER A 59 16.02 7.24 -8.11
N SER A 60 14.85 7.87 -8.05
CA SER A 60 14.69 9.27 -7.65
C SER A 60 15.30 9.55 -6.26
N LYS A 61 15.06 8.66 -5.28
CA LYS A 61 15.61 8.79 -3.92
C LYS A 61 17.14 8.77 -3.93
N VAL A 62 17.74 7.77 -4.57
CA VAL A 62 19.21 7.68 -4.68
C VAL A 62 19.81 8.85 -5.45
N LEU A 63 19.14 9.37 -6.48
CA LEU A 63 19.59 10.58 -7.17
C LEU A 63 19.53 11.80 -6.26
N SER A 64 18.44 11.99 -5.52
CA SER A 64 18.29 13.08 -4.55
C SER A 64 19.38 13.03 -3.48
N ASP A 65 19.60 11.86 -2.88
CA ASP A 65 20.61 11.67 -1.83
C ASP A 65 22.03 11.85 -2.37
N SER A 66 22.26 11.42 -3.62
CA SER A 66 23.54 11.62 -4.29
C SER A 66 23.78 13.10 -4.62
N LEU A 67 22.75 13.83 -5.05
CA LEU A 67 22.86 15.27 -5.34
C LEU A 67 23.07 16.07 -4.07
N GLU A 68 22.35 15.78 -2.99
CA GLU A 68 22.57 16.40 -1.67
C GLU A 68 24.00 16.14 -1.17
N GLN A 69 24.48 14.90 -1.24
CA GLN A 69 25.86 14.59 -0.89
C GLN A 69 26.87 15.32 -1.79
N LEU A 70 26.65 15.36 -3.11
CA LEU A 70 27.55 16.06 -4.03
C LEU A 70 27.54 17.58 -3.84
N GLU A 71 26.40 18.15 -3.42
CA GLU A 71 26.27 19.55 -2.99
C GLU A 71 27.05 19.79 -1.70
N ASP A 72 26.90 18.94 -0.69
CA ASP A 72 27.63 19.03 0.60
C ASP A 72 29.15 18.95 0.42
N HIS A 73 29.62 18.15 -0.55
CA HIS A 73 31.04 18.06 -0.90
C HIS A 73 31.51 19.23 -1.80
N GLY A 74 30.60 20.11 -2.22
CA GLY A 74 30.87 21.25 -3.08
C GLY A 74 31.25 20.87 -4.51
N LEU A 75 30.76 19.73 -5.00
CA LEU A 75 31.04 19.20 -6.35
C LEU A 75 29.91 19.52 -7.34
N VAL A 76 28.68 19.64 -6.85
CA VAL A 76 27.51 20.03 -7.62
C VAL A 76 26.90 21.28 -6.99
N ALA A 77 26.36 22.16 -7.83
CA ALA A 77 25.58 23.32 -7.44
C ALA A 77 24.13 23.13 -7.88
N ARG A 78 23.20 23.65 -7.07
CA ARG A 78 21.76 23.65 -7.33
C ARG A 78 21.25 25.08 -7.41
N GLU A 79 20.64 25.42 -8.54
CA GLU A 79 20.05 26.74 -8.77
C GLU A 79 18.53 26.62 -8.98
N VAL A 80 17.77 27.52 -8.36
CA VAL A 80 16.30 27.60 -8.54
C VAL A 80 16.02 28.51 -9.73
N VAL A 81 15.60 27.93 -10.85
CA VAL A 81 15.42 28.61 -12.13
C VAL A 81 14.02 29.20 -12.30
N SER A 82 13.03 28.64 -11.59
CA SER A 82 11.69 29.22 -11.50
C SER A 82 11.04 28.79 -10.19
N GLU A 83 10.30 29.70 -9.54
CA GLU A 83 9.49 29.37 -8.37
C GLU A 83 8.06 28.93 -8.75
N LYS A 84 7.63 29.22 -9.99
CA LYS A 84 6.29 28.88 -10.53
C LYS A 84 6.34 28.63 -12.05
N PRO A 85 6.27 27.36 -12.51
CA PRO A 85 6.37 26.13 -11.71
C PRO A 85 7.77 26.01 -11.09
N PHE A 86 7.87 25.41 -9.89
CA PHE A 86 9.15 25.22 -9.21
C PHE A 86 10.10 24.37 -10.08
N ARG A 87 11.24 24.92 -10.47
CA ARG A 87 12.25 24.25 -11.30
C ARG A 87 13.63 24.51 -10.73
N VAL A 88 14.42 23.46 -10.68
CA VAL A 88 15.82 23.51 -10.25
C VAL A 88 16.69 22.89 -11.32
N GLU A 89 17.86 23.48 -11.51
CA GLU A 89 18.91 22.97 -12.38
C GLU A 89 20.15 22.68 -11.55
N TYR A 90 20.84 21.60 -11.94
CA TYR A 90 22.07 21.14 -11.33
C TYR A 90 23.21 21.37 -12.32
N SER A 91 24.31 21.88 -11.81
CA SER A 91 25.57 22.09 -12.56
C SER A 91 26.75 21.60 -11.74
N VAL A 92 27.85 21.23 -12.40
CA VAL A 92 29.10 20.94 -11.68
C VAL A 92 29.81 22.22 -11.29
N THR A 93 30.36 22.25 -10.08
CA THR A 93 31.24 23.34 -9.64
C THR A 93 32.61 23.22 -10.32
N GLU A 94 33.46 24.25 -10.21
CA GLU A 94 34.87 24.16 -10.65
C GLU A 94 35.61 22.98 -10.00
N ARG A 95 35.28 22.68 -8.73
CA ARG A 95 35.82 21.53 -8.00
C ARG A 95 35.26 20.21 -8.54
N GLY A 96 33.97 20.15 -8.87
CA GLY A 96 33.35 18.99 -9.53
C GLY A 96 33.94 18.70 -10.90
N ALA A 97 34.12 19.74 -11.72
CA ALA A 97 34.74 19.65 -13.04
C ALA A 97 36.19 19.15 -12.98
N SER A 98 36.95 19.47 -11.92
CA SER A 98 38.32 18.98 -11.73
C SER A 98 38.44 17.44 -11.62
N LEU A 99 37.32 16.73 -11.41
CA LEU A 99 37.28 15.27 -11.36
C LEU A 99 37.17 14.61 -12.74
N GLU A 100 36.94 15.37 -13.82
CA GLU A 100 36.80 14.83 -15.18
C GLU A 100 37.95 13.88 -15.58
N PRO A 101 39.25 14.23 -15.39
CA PRO A 101 40.35 13.33 -15.79
C PRO A 101 40.38 12.03 -15.00
N VAL A 102 39.93 12.04 -13.74
CA VAL A 102 39.86 10.85 -12.87
C VAL A 102 38.73 9.95 -13.35
N ILE A 103 37.56 10.52 -13.63
CA ILE A 103 36.39 9.78 -14.11
C ILE A 103 36.66 9.16 -15.49
N GLU A 104 37.32 9.88 -16.40
CA GLU A 104 37.68 9.32 -17.70
C GLU A 104 38.75 8.22 -17.56
N SER A 105 39.73 8.39 -16.66
CA SER A 105 40.72 7.34 -16.35
C SER A 105 40.04 6.06 -15.81
N MET A 106 39.04 6.21 -14.93
CA MET A 106 38.23 5.09 -14.43
C MET A 106 37.45 4.41 -15.57
N ARG A 107 36.87 5.20 -16.49
CA ARG A 107 36.13 4.71 -17.65
C ARG A 107 37.01 3.95 -18.62
N GLU A 108 38.18 4.47 -18.95
CA GLU A 108 39.16 3.83 -19.84
C GLU A 108 39.67 2.51 -19.24
N TRP A 109 40.05 2.53 -17.96
CA TRP A 109 40.46 1.32 -17.26
C TRP A 109 39.34 0.29 -17.22
N GLY A 110 38.11 0.70 -16.88
CA GLY A 110 36.93 -0.16 -16.85
C GLY A 110 36.62 -0.80 -18.21
N ARG A 111 36.70 -0.04 -19.30
CA ARG A 111 36.53 -0.56 -20.68
C ARG A 111 37.56 -1.61 -21.06
N ARG A 112 38.79 -1.48 -20.57
CA ARG A 112 39.88 -2.42 -20.84
C ARG A 112 39.71 -3.73 -20.07
N ILE A 113 39.20 -3.67 -18.83
CA ILE A 113 39.11 -4.82 -17.93
C ILE A 113 37.75 -5.54 -18.02
N TRP A 114 36.67 -4.78 -18.24
CA TRP A 114 35.29 -5.27 -18.30
C TRP A 114 34.61 -4.79 -19.61
N PRO A 115 34.98 -5.37 -20.77
CA PRO A 115 34.33 -5.00 -22.03
C PRO A 115 32.82 -5.33 -21.98
N PRO A 116 31.95 -4.51 -22.60
CA PRO A 116 30.51 -4.72 -22.55
C PRO A 116 30.13 -6.09 -23.11
N ARG A 117 29.27 -6.82 -22.39
CA ARG A 117 28.70 -8.10 -22.85
C ARG A 117 27.95 -7.88 -24.16
N SER A 118 28.06 -8.82 -25.10
CA SER A 118 27.59 -8.70 -26.50
C SER A 118 26.10 -8.37 -26.67
N ASN A 119 25.27 -8.59 -25.65
CA ASN A 119 23.82 -8.35 -25.72
C ASN A 119 23.37 -6.93 -25.28
N CYS A 120 24.27 -6.06 -24.82
CA CYS A 120 23.90 -4.68 -24.43
C CYS A 120 24.01 -3.65 -25.56
N ARG A 121 24.50 -4.03 -26.75
CA ARG A 121 24.75 -3.06 -27.84
C ARG A 121 23.50 -2.62 -28.61
N ASP A 122 22.39 -3.36 -28.48
CA ASP A 122 21.19 -3.15 -29.31
C ASP A 122 19.98 -2.60 -28.54
N ARG A 123 20.11 -2.18 -27.27
CA ARG A 123 19.06 -1.41 -26.59
C ARG A 123 19.21 0.08 -26.91
N PRO A 124 18.28 0.71 -27.65
CA PRO A 124 18.33 2.15 -27.84
C PRO A 124 18.15 2.84 -26.47
N LEU A 125 19.07 3.75 -26.14
CA LEU A 125 19.06 4.60 -24.93
C LEU A 125 17.94 5.66 -24.93
N PHE A 126 16.90 5.47 -25.73
CA PHE A 126 15.77 6.37 -25.85
C PHE A 126 14.58 5.56 -26.37
N VAL A 127 13.68 5.17 -25.47
CA VAL A 127 12.29 4.87 -25.84
C VAL A 127 11.48 6.07 -25.37
N PRO A 128 11.12 7.02 -26.24
CA PRO A 128 10.09 7.98 -25.87
C PRO A 128 8.79 7.17 -25.73
N TRP A 129 8.28 7.02 -24.52
CA TRP A 129 6.93 6.47 -24.34
C TRP A 129 5.96 7.47 -24.97
N PRO A 130 5.12 7.05 -25.93
CA PRO A 130 4.24 7.96 -26.62
C PRO A 130 3.25 8.54 -25.61
N HIS A 131 3.14 9.87 -25.60
CA HIS A 131 2.00 10.59 -25.06
C HIS A 131 0.74 10.20 -25.85
N THR A 132 0.22 9.02 -25.57
CA THR A 132 -1.11 8.55 -25.95
C THR A 132 -1.59 7.73 -24.76
N TRP A 133 -2.59 8.25 -24.03
CA TRP A 133 -3.38 7.48 -23.09
C TRP A 133 -4.03 6.33 -23.86
N GLY A 134 -3.38 5.17 -23.88
CA GLY A 134 -3.73 4.04 -24.73
C GLY A 134 -3.40 2.73 -24.03
N MET A 135 -4.46 2.04 -23.59
CA MET A 135 -4.52 0.73 -22.95
C MET A 135 -3.74 0.57 -21.63
N ALA A 136 -4.47 0.18 -20.60
CA ALA A 136 -3.96 -0.30 -19.32
C ALA A 136 -2.89 -1.38 -19.53
N ASP A 137 -1.66 -1.17 -19.06
CA ASP A 137 -0.65 -2.23 -19.04
C ASP A 137 -0.89 -3.15 -17.83
N LEU A 138 -1.93 -3.98 -17.93
CA LEU A 138 -2.26 -4.98 -16.91
C LEU A 138 -1.43 -6.25 -17.08
N THR A 139 -0.45 -6.26 -17.97
CA THR A 139 0.38 -7.43 -18.20
C THR A 139 1.32 -7.62 -17.02
N LEU A 140 1.46 -8.86 -16.58
CA LEU A 140 2.54 -9.18 -15.66
C LEU A 140 3.84 -9.14 -16.45
N PRO A 141 4.88 -8.38 -16.00
CA PRO A 141 6.17 -8.37 -16.69
C PRO A 141 6.66 -9.80 -16.95
N ASP A 142 7.24 -10.03 -18.13
CA ASP A 142 7.68 -11.33 -18.65
C ASP A 142 8.16 -12.27 -17.54
N HIS A 143 7.59 -13.50 -17.52
CA HIS A 143 7.85 -14.56 -16.53
C HIS A 143 9.32 -14.60 -16.11
N PRO A 144 9.68 -14.01 -14.95
CA PRO A 144 11.04 -14.14 -14.45
C PRO A 144 11.24 -15.62 -14.14
N THR A 145 12.38 -16.18 -14.56
CA THR A 145 12.69 -17.59 -14.33
C THR A 145 12.47 -17.91 -12.84
N PRO A 146 11.60 -18.89 -12.51
CA PRO A 146 11.43 -19.34 -11.13
C PRO A 146 12.80 -19.72 -10.55
N PRO A 147 13.01 -19.52 -9.24
CA PRO A 147 14.23 -19.96 -8.61
C PRO A 147 14.29 -21.49 -8.61
N GLU A 148 15.50 -22.04 -8.62
CA GLU A 148 15.73 -23.49 -8.68
C GLU A 148 14.98 -24.21 -7.54
N GLY A 149 14.07 -25.13 -7.89
CA GLY A 149 13.30 -25.92 -6.94
C GLY A 149 11.98 -25.30 -6.44
N ALA A 150 11.56 -24.15 -6.99
CA ALA A 150 10.26 -23.52 -6.69
C ALA A 150 9.49 -23.21 -7.98
N ASP A 151 9.13 -24.26 -8.70
CA ASP A 151 8.57 -24.16 -10.05
C ASP A 151 7.11 -23.65 -10.07
N ASP A 152 6.31 -23.91 -9.02
CA ASP A 152 4.89 -23.59 -8.99
C ASP A 152 4.56 -22.21 -8.38
N VAL A 153 5.26 -21.82 -7.32
CA VAL A 153 5.06 -20.57 -6.59
C VAL A 153 6.40 -19.99 -6.15
N TRP A 154 6.59 -18.69 -6.27
CA TRP A 154 7.81 -18.00 -5.86
C TRP A 154 7.56 -16.56 -5.42
N LEU A 155 8.56 -15.94 -4.77
CA LEU A 155 8.56 -14.51 -4.47
C LEU A 155 9.32 -13.77 -5.57
N HIS A 156 8.80 -12.61 -5.97
CA HIS A 156 9.38 -11.76 -7.00
C HIS A 156 9.48 -10.31 -6.51
N CYS A 157 10.67 -9.72 -6.64
CA CYS A 157 10.88 -8.32 -6.33
C CYS A 157 10.33 -7.42 -7.43
N ILE A 158 9.46 -6.48 -7.06
CA ILE A 158 8.82 -5.56 -8.03
C ILE A 158 9.77 -4.50 -8.61
N GLU A 159 10.97 -4.35 -8.02
CA GLU A 159 11.97 -3.34 -8.39
C GLU A 159 13.06 -3.95 -9.27
N CYS A 160 13.81 -4.92 -8.74
CA CYS A 160 14.97 -5.51 -9.42
C CYS A 160 14.69 -6.83 -10.14
N SER A 161 13.43 -7.32 -10.11
CA SER A 161 12.99 -8.59 -10.69
C SER A 161 13.63 -9.85 -10.10
N HIS A 162 14.42 -9.75 -9.02
CA HIS A 162 15.00 -10.90 -8.34
C HIS A 162 13.91 -11.87 -7.84
N THR A 163 14.15 -13.18 -7.99
CA THR A 163 13.23 -14.24 -7.58
C THR A 163 13.80 -15.05 -6.42
N LEU A 164 12.93 -15.44 -5.49
CA LEU A 164 13.29 -16.16 -4.27
C LEU A 164 12.34 -17.34 -4.04
N PRO A 165 12.82 -18.47 -3.51
CA PRO A 165 11.96 -19.52 -3.02
C PRO A 165 10.99 -18.98 -1.94
N PRO A 166 9.70 -19.35 -1.97
CA PRO A 166 8.69 -18.71 -1.13
C PRO A 166 8.71 -19.16 0.34
N PHE A 167 9.14 -20.41 0.61
CA PHE A 167 8.99 -21.05 1.93
C PHE A 167 10.31 -21.57 2.51
N ASN A 168 11.45 -21.05 2.06
CA ASN A 168 12.75 -21.48 2.59
C ASN A 168 13.17 -20.66 3.81
N ASP A 169 12.94 -19.34 3.76
CA ASP A 169 13.41 -18.38 4.75
C ASP A 169 12.32 -17.35 5.05
N VAL A 170 12.41 -16.74 6.24
CA VAL A 170 11.57 -15.60 6.60
C VAL A 170 12.06 -14.36 5.84
N VAL A 171 11.37 -14.02 4.76
CA VAL A 171 11.72 -12.87 3.90
C VAL A 171 10.51 -11.96 3.67
N PHE A 172 10.70 -10.65 3.90
CA PHE A 172 9.66 -9.64 3.68
C PHE A 172 10.03 -8.60 2.63
N THR A 173 11.33 -8.32 2.46
CA THR A 173 11.88 -7.43 1.43
C THR A 173 12.97 -8.15 0.63
N CYS A 174 13.24 -7.65 -0.57
CA CYS A 174 14.24 -8.23 -1.45
C CYS A 174 15.65 -8.10 -0.85
N PRO A 175 16.44 -9.18 -0.73
CA PRO A 175 17.79 -9.11 -0.18
C PRO A 175 18.76 -8.33 -1.07
N GLU A 176 18.45 -8.15 -2.36
CA GLU A 176 19.33 -7.46 -3.31
C GLU A 176 19.13 -5.93 -3.34
N CYS A 177 17.92 -5.44 -3.07
CA CYS A 177 17.60 -4.01 -3.22
C CYS A 177 16.61 -3.46 -2.18
N ASP A 178 16.22 -4.25 -1.19
CA ASP A 178 15.22 -3.94 -0.16
C ASP A 178 13.80 -3.62 -0.69
N GLY A 179 13.57 -3.89 -1.99
CA GLY A 179 12.29 -3.68 -2.65
C GLY A 179 11.20 -4.64 -2.16
N LEU A 180 9.94 -4.25 -2.35
CA LEU A 180 8.80 -5.09 -1.95
C LEU A 180 8.72 -6.38 -2.81
N LEU A 181 8.29 -7.46 -2.16
CA LEU A 181 8.08 -8.75 -2.80
C LEU A 181 6.61 -8.98 -3.16
N GLU A 182 6.34 -9.65 -4.27
CA GLU A 182 5.02 -10.13 -4.67
C GLU A 182 5.08 -11.66 -4.88
N VAL A 183 4.07 -12.39 -4.45
CA VAL A 183 3.96 -13.84 -4.72
C VAL A 183 3.55 -14.04 -6.18
N ARG A 184 4.24 -14.94 -6.89
CA ARG A 184 3.98 -15.30 -8.29
C ARG A 184 3.71 -16.79 -8.40
N TYR A 185 3.03 -17.17 -9.47
CA TYR A 185 2.57 -18.53 -9.75
C TYR A 185 2.93 -18.90 -11.17
N ALA A 186 3.18 -20.19 -11.41
CA ALA A 186 3.42 -20.71 -12.76
C ALA A 186 2.18 -20.61 -13.63
N GLU A 187 1.03 -20.92 -13.03
CA GLU A 187 -0.29 -20.89 -13.66
C GLU A 187 -1.23 -19.97 -12.88
N TYR A 188 -2.11 -19.29 -13.60
CA TYR A 188 -3.11 -18.40 -13.02
C TYR A 188 -4.51 -18.98 -13.23
N PRO A 189 -5.38 -18.96 -12.21
CA PRO A 189 -6.68 -19.60 -12.29
C PRO A 189 -7.65 -18.78 -13.13
N THR A 190 -8.65 -19.50 -13.65
CA THR A 190 -9.88 -18.95 -14.18
C THR A 190 -11.01 -19.08 -13.15
N PHE A 191 -12.15 -18.47 -13.43
CA PHE A 191 -13.31 -18.60 -12.54
C PHE A 191 -13.85 -20.04 -12.43
N ASP A 192 -13.57 -20.91 -13.40
CA ASP A 192 -14.02 -22.31 -13.40
C ASP A 192 -13.21 -23.20 -12.45
N ASP A 193 -12.04 -22.73 -12.02
CA ASP A 193 -11.16 -23.46 -11.09
C ASP A 193 -11.60 -23.30 -9.62
N PHE A 194 -12.57 -22.42 -9.34
CA PHE A 194 -13.02 -22.13 -7.98
C PHE A 194 -14.19 -23.04 -7.57
N ALA A 195 -13.94 -23.88 -6.56
CA ALA A 195 -14.90 -24.87 -6.06
C ALA A 195 -15.08 -24.80 -4.53
N GLY A 196 -16.22 -25.29 -4.03
CA GLY A 196 -16.55 -25.31 -2.60
C GLY A 196 -17.35 -24.10 -2.11
N ASP A 197 -17.45 -23.92 -0.80
CA ASP A 197 -18.18 -22.81 -0.18
C ASP A 197 -17.53 -21.47 -0.51
N GLU A 198 -18.33 -20.42 -0.73
CA GLU A 198 -17.85 -19.05 -0.98
C GLU A 198 -17.09 -18.48 0.23
N ARG A 199 -15.84 -18.86 0.43
CA ARG A 199 -14.93 -18.39 1.50
C ARG A 199 -13.52 -18.26 0.92
N VAL A 200 -12.55 -17.84 1.73
CA VAL A 200 -11.16 -17.65 1.24
C VAL A 200 -10.60 -18.90 0.54
N TRP A 201 -10.77 -20.08 1.14
CA TRP A 201 -10.16 -21.32 0.63
C TRP A 201 -10.87 -21.95 -0.57
N ARG A 202 -12.02 -21.43 -1.01
CA ARG A 202 -12.58 -21.77 -2.35
C ARG A 202 -11.69 -21.28 -3.48
N TYR A 203 -10.92 -20.23 -3.22
CA TYR A 203 -9.98 -19.64 -4.17
C TYR A 203 -8.57 -20.23 -4.03
N SER A 204 -8.44 -21.45 -3.51
CA SER A 204 -7.13 -22.08 -3.28
C SER A 204 -6.28 -22.21 -4.54
N ALA A 205 -6.90 -22.38 -5.72
CA ALA A 205 -6.21 -22.32 -7.02
C ALA A 205 -5.52 -20.97 -7.32
N ALA A 206 -5.91 -19.90 -6.61
CA ALA A 206 -5.28 -18.59 -6.64
C ALA A 206 -4.33 -18.34 -5.46
N LEU A 207 -4.10 -19.31 -4.58
CA LEU A 207 -3.39 -19.14 -3.32
C LEU A 207 -2.17 -20.06 -3.25
N PRO A 208 -1.19 -19.76 -2.37
CA PRO A 208 0.00 -20.59 -2.25
C PRO A 208 -0.23 -21.98 -1.63
N PHE A 209 -1.45 -22.24 -1.12
CA PHE A 209 -1.81 -23.49 -0.47
C PHE A 209 -3.25 -23.90 -0.79
N GLU A 210 -3.52 -25.21 -0.75
CA GLU A 210 -4.88 -25.75 -0.87
C GLU A 210 -5.77 -25.46 0.34
N ALA A 211 -5.17 -25.33 1.53
CA ALA A 211 -5.85 -25.08 2.79
C ALA A 211 -4.92 -24.40 3.81
N GLY A 212 -5.51 -23.79 4.83
CA GLY A 212 -4.79 -23.20 5.95
C GLY A 212 -5.61 -23.06 7.21
N VAL A 213 -5.13 -22.23 8.15
CA VAL A 213 -5.79 -22.03 9.44
C VAL A 213 -7.03 -21.18 9.24
N SER A 214 -8.22 -21.79 9.24
CA SER A 214 -9.46 -21.07 8.93
C SER A 214 -10.35 -20.84 10.15
N LEU A 215 -10.89 -19.62 10.22
CA LEU A 215 -12.01 -19.18 11.03
C LEU A 215 -13.18 -18.84 10.09
N PRO A 216 -13.78 -19.80 9.39
CA PRO A 216 -14.59 -19.56 8.17
C PRO A 216 -14.61 -18.13 7.55
N GLU A 217 -13.45 -17.54 7.25
CA GLU A 217 -13.34 -16.18 6.71
C GLU A 217 -13.67 -16.07 5.23
N GLY A 218 -14.04 -14.86 4.80
CA GLY A 218 -14.59 -14.62 3.47
C GLY A 218 -16.06 -15.04 3.36
N GLY A 219 -16.59 -15.00 2.14
CA GLY A 219 -18.04 -15.18 1.94
C GLY A 219 -18.88 -14.06 2.50
N THR A 220 -18.26 -12.89 2.66
CA THR A 220 -18.93 -11.71 3.18
C THR A 220 -19.92 -11.18 2.15
N GLN A 221 -21.00 -10.60 2.66
CA GLN A 221 -22.11 -10.14 1.85
C GLN A 221 -21.70 -8.99 0.92
N LEU A 222 -22.27 -9.02 -0.29
CA LEU A 222 -22.29 -7.91 -1.23
C LEU A 222 -23.70 -7.30 -1.15
N HIS A 223 -23.86 -6.27 -0.32
CA HIS A 223 -25.17 -5.73 0.04
C HIS A 223 -25.74 -4.81 -1.03
N GLU A 224 -27.04 -4.92 -1.28
CA GLU A 224 -27.83 -3.87 -1.94
C GLU A 224 -28.15 -2.76 -0.94
N VAL A 225 -28.09 -1.51 -1.38
CA VAL A 225 -28.28 -0.32 -0.54
C VAL A 225 -29.20 0.70 -1.24
N PRO A 226 -30.51 0.43 -1.32
CA PRO A 226 -31.40 1.12 -2.25
C PRO A 226 -31.59 2.62 -1.99
N ARG A 227 -31.50 3.10 -0.75
CA ARG A 227 -31.56 4.54 -0.46
C ARG A 227 -30.25 5.22 -0.82
N LEU A 228 -29.11 4.64 -0.43
CA LEU A 228 -27.80 5.16 -0.81
C LEU A 228 -27.62 5.18 -2.34
N GLU A 229 -28.04 4.11 -3.03
CA GLU A 229 -28.02 4.01 -4.48
C GLU A 229 -28.86 5.12 -5.11
N ALA A 230 -30.10 5.32 -4.64
CA ALA A 230 -30.98 6.39 -5.13
C ALA A 230 -30.42 7.79 -4.87
N ASP A 231 -29.80 8.01 -3.69
CA ASP A 231 -29.21 9.30 -3.32
C ASP A 231 -27.95 9.62 -4.14
N LEU A 232 -27.15 8.60 -4.47
CA LEU A 232 -25.94 8.74 -5.29
C LEU A 232 -26.25 8.73 -6.79
N GLY A 233 -27.35 8.12 -7.22
CA GLY A 233 -27.81 8.13 -8.61
C GLY A 233 -26.94 7.35 -9.59
N VAL A 234 -26.06 6.46 -9.11
CA VAL A 234 -25.33 5.50 -9.96
C VAL A 234 -26.26 4.37 -10.45
N ARG A 235 -25.86 3.61 -11.48
CA ARG A 235 -26.74 2.60 -12.09
C ARG A 235 -27.01 1.45 -11.12
N ASN A 236 -25.96 0.98 -10.46
CA ASN A 236 -26.01 -0.08 -9.47
C ASN A 236 -24.94 0.20 -8.41
N LEU A 237 -25.33 0.20 -7.14
CA LEU A 237 -24.43 0.31 -6.01
C LEU A 237 -24.51 -0.95 -5.15
N ARG A 238 -23.33 -1.52 -4.88
CA ARG A 238 -23.17 -2.60 -3.92
C ARG A 238 -22.17 -2.23 -2.84
N VAL A 239 -22.38 -2.74 -1.62
CA VAL A 239 -21.45 -2.59 -0.49
C VAL A 239 -20.87 -3.94 -0.12
N LYS A 240 -19.56 -4.13 -0.33
CA LYS A 240 -18.83 -5.32 0.12
C LYS A 240 -18.46 -5.14 1.59
N HIS A 241 -19.12 -5.87 2.50
CA HIS A 241 -18.95 -5.67 3.94
C HIS A 241 -18.00 -6.66 4.61
N GLU A 242 -16.71 -6.31 4.65
CA GLU A 242 -15.67 -7.13 5.26
C GLU A 242 -15.65 -7.10 6.80
N GLY A 243 -16.50 -6.26 7.41
CA GLY A 243 -16.75 -6.29 8.85
C GLY A 243 -17.46 -7.55 9.33
N MET A 244 -18.03 -8.36 8.42
CA MET A 244 -18.68 -9.62 8.77
C MET A 244 -17.71 -10.81 8.89
N ASN A 245 -16.41 -10.59 8.68
CA ASN A 245 -15.39 -11.58 8.99
C ASN A 245 -15.28 -11.84 10.51
N PRO A 246 -14.72 -12.98 10.94
CA PRO A 246 -14.73 -13.46 12.34
C PRO A 246 -14.24 -12.47 13.38
N THR A 247 -13.16 -11.75 13.09
CA THR A 247 -12.62 -10.75 14.02
C THR A 247 -13.22 -9.37 13.80
N GLY A 248 -14.10 -9.22 12.80
CA GLY A 248 -14.76 -7.98 12.45
C GLY A 248 -14.00 -7.13 11.43
N SER A 249 -13.11 -7.71 10.62
CA SER A 249 -12.41 -6.97 9.57
C SER A 249 -11.84 -7.85 8.44
N PHE A 250 -11.52 -7.23 7.30
CA PHE A 250 -10.88 -7.90 6.15
C PHE A 250 -9.51 -8.53 6.45
N LYS A 251 -8.89 -8.17 7.58
CA LYS A 251 -7.53 -8.62 7.95
C LYS A 251 -7.46 -10.15 8.07
N ASP A 252 -8.58 -10.77 8.40
CA ASP A 252 -8.79 -12.21 8.54
C ASP A 252 -8.36 -12.98 7.28
N ARG A 253 -8.68 -12.45 6.10
CA ARG A 253 -8.32 -13.08 4.81
C ARG A 253 -6.82 -13.17 4.61
N GLY A 254 -6.09 -12.09 4.88
CA GLY A 254 -4.63 -12.12 4.82
C GLY A 254 -4.01 -12.95 5.94
N MET A 255 -4.68 -13.01 7.10
CA MET A 255 -4.18 -13.71 8.27
C MET A 255 -4.23 -15.23 8.10
N THR A 256 -5.29 -15.78 7.51
CA THR A 256 -5.40 -17.22 7.28
C THR A 256 -4.25 -17.76 6.41
N VAL A 257 -3.90 -17.04 5.34
CA VAL A 257 -2.79 -17.41 4.45
C VAL A 257 -1.46 -17.18 5.16
N GLY A 258 -1.28 -16.02 5.78
CA GLY A 258 -0.04 -15.67 6.45
C GLY A 258 0.33 -16.61 7.60
N VAL A 259 -0.65 -17.06 8.39
CA VAL A 259 -0.42 -18.04 9.46
C VAL A 259 -0.12 -19.43 8.89
N ARG A 260 -0.73 -19.82 7.76
CA ARG A 260 -0.35 -21.07 7.07
C ARG A 260 1.10 -21.05 6.60
N VAL A 261 1.60 -19.90 6.11
CA VAL A 261 3.01 -19.71 5.76
C VAL A 261 3.90 -19.83 6.99
N ALA A 262 3.51 -19.26 8.13
CA ALA A 262 4.28 -19.38 9.37
C ALA A 262 4.46 -20.85 9.80
N GLN A 263 3.41 -21.67 9.64
CA GLN A 263 3.48 -23.11 9.88
C GLN A 263 4.37 -23.84 8.87
N GLU A 264 4.38 -23.41 7.60
CA GLU A 264 5.25 -23.97 6.57
C GLU A 264 6.73 -23.66 6.84
N LEU A 265 7.01 -22.47 7.38
CA LEU A 265 8.34 -22.02 7.79
C LEU A 265 8.79 -22.56 9.17
N ASP A 266 7.98 -23.41 9.80
CA ASP A 266 8.24 -24.00 11.13
C ASP A 266 8.52 -22.95 12.24
N VAL A 267 7.81 -21.81 12.19
CA VAL A 267 7.94 -20.73 13.19
C VAL A 267 6.86 -20.85 14.26
N ASP A 268 7.29 -20.99 15.52
CA ASP A 268 6.39 -21.18 16.68
C ASP A 268 5.72 -19.89 17.18
N ARG A 269 6.18 -18.72 16.73
CA ARG A 269 5.68 -17.40 17.19
C ARG A 269 5.27 -16.49 16.05
N LEU A 270 4.16 -15.80 16.24
CA LEU A 270 3.67 -14.73 15.38
C LEU A 270 3.89 -13.37 16.05
N ALA A 271 4.19 -12.33 15.29
CA ALA A 271 4.36 -10.99 15.86
C ALA A 271 3.77 -9.85 14.99
N CYS A 272 3.31 -8.80 15.66
CA CYS A 272 3.02 -7.51 15.03
C CYS A 272 3.23 -6.33 15.99
N ALA A 273 3.48 -5.15 15.42
CA ALA A 273 3.37 -3.85 16.09
C ALA A 273 2.07 -3.16 15.65
N SER A 274 0.94 -3.49 16.29
CA SER A 274 -0.36 -2.90 15.97
C SER A 274 -1.34 -3.01 17.13
N THR A 275 -2.14 -1.97 17.35
CA THR A 275 -3.21 -1.94 18.35
C THR A 275 -4.59 -2.23 17.77
N GLY A 276 -4.71 -2.49 16.46
CA GLY A 276 -6.00 -2.49 15.76
C GLY A 276 -6.39 -3.82 15.12
N ASN A 277 -7.09 -3.72 13.99
CA ASN A 277 -7.64 -4.88 13.27
C ASN A 277 -6.60 -5.97 12.94
N THR A 278 -5.34 -5.59 12.71
CA THR A 278 -4.25 -6.56 12.45
C THR A 278 -3.94 -7.43 13.67
N SER A 279 -3.79 -6.86 14.87
CA SER A 279 -3.44 -7.64 16.06
C SER A 279 -4.60 -8.51 16.55
N ALA A 280 -5.84 -8.04 16.39
CA ALA A 280 -7.03 -8.85 16.64
C ALA A 280 -7.08 -10.10 15.75
N ALA A 281 -6.92 -9.93 14.44
CA ALA A 281 -6.83 -11.04 13.50
C ALA A 281 -5.65 -11.96 13.84
N LEU A 282 -4.46 -11.39 14.06
CA LEU A 282 -3.25 -12.16 14.36
C LEU A 282 -3.45 -13.08 15.56
N ALA A 283 -4.00 -12.52 16.66
CA ALA A 283 -4.25 -13.27 17.87
C ALA A 283 -5.30 -14.37 17.68
N ALA A 284 -6.40 -14.09 16.97
CA ALA A 284 -7.44 -15.08 16.73
C ALA A 284 -6.95 -16.27 15.91
N TYR A 285 -6.20 -16.01 14.83
CA TYR A 285 -5.63 -17.06 13.99
C TYR A 285 -4.45 -17.77 14.65
N GLY A 286 -3.59 -17.05 15.37
CA GLY A 286 -2.52 -17.63 16.17
C GLY A 286 -3.04 -18.59 17.23
N ALA A 287 -4.08 -18.18 17.97
CA ALA A 287 -4.75 -19.04 18.94
C ALA A 287 -5.36 -20.30 18.29
N ARG A 288 -6.00 -20.16 17.12
CA ARG A 288 -6.54 -21.30 16.37
C ARG A 288 -5.45 -22.25 15.87
N ALA A 289 -4.29 -21.71 15.50
CA ALA A 289 -3.13 -22.46 15.03
C ALA A 289 -2.33 -23.10 16.17
N GLY A 290 -2.55 -22.68 17.42
CA GLY A 290 -1.73 -23.08 18.56
C GLY A 290 -0.35 -22.40 18.60
N LEU A 291 -0.20 -21.26 17.92
CA LEU A 291 1.05 -20.48 17.86
C LEU A 291 1.05 -19.36 18.90
N GLU A 292 2.20 -19.12 19.50
CA GLU A 292 2.35 -17.98 20.42
C GLU A 292 2.25 -16.66 19.63
N THR A 293 1.41 -15.73 20.09
CA THR A 293 1.24 -14.43 19.43
C THR A 293 1.77 -13.30 20.29
N LEU A 294 2.68 -12.51 19.74
CA LEU A 294 3.26 -11.33 20.36
C LEU A 294 2.68 -10.05 19.73
N VAL A 295 2.25 -9.12 20.58
CA VAL A 295 1.82 -7.77 20.16
C VAL A 295 2.70 -6.76 20.89
N LEU A 296 3.60 -6.12 20.15
CA LEU A 296 4.54 -5.13 20.69
C LEU A 296 3.96 -3.73 20.55
N LEU A 297 3.86 -3.00 21.66
CA LEU A 297 3.23 -1.68 21.74
C LEU A 297 4.10 -0.72 22.54
N PRO A 298 4.08 0.59 22.25
CA PRO A 298 4.78 1.56 23.09
C PRO A 298 4.08 1.71 24.45
N GLU A 299 4.86 1.83 25.53
CA GLU A 299 4.37 1.97 26.90
C GLU A 299 3.35 3.10 27.07
N GLY A 300 2.26 2.82 27.81
CA GLY A 300 1.30 3.84 28.28
C GLY A 300 0.42 4.50 27.20
N LYS A 301 0.45 4.03 25.94
CA LYS A 301 -0.23 4.70 24.81
C LYS A 301 -1.47 3.99 24.28
N VAL A 302 -1.97 2.93 24.93
CA VAL A 302 -3.00 2.06 24.33
C VAL A 302 -4.21 1.86 25.23
N ALA A 303 -5.39 2.24 24.71
CA ALA A 303 -6.66 2.01 25.38
C ALA A 303 -7.00 0.52 25.44
N ALA A 304 -7.47 0.05 26.60
CA ALA A 304 -7.82 -1.36 26.84
C ALA A 304 -8.81 -1.92 25.80
N GLY A 305 -9.77 -1.11 25.33
CA GLY A 305 -10.73 -1.52 24.30
C GLY A 305 -10.09 -1.92 22.97
N LYS A 306 -8.98 -1.27 22.57
CA LYS A 306 -8.30 -1.54 21.29
C LYS A 306 -7.59 -2.90 21.28
N ILE A 307 -7.04 -3.29 22.43
CA ILE A 307 -6.30 -4.55 22.59
C ILE A 307 -7.18 -5.69 23.12
N ALA A 308 -8.44 -5.44 23.46
CA ALA A 308 -9.32 -6.40 24.12
C ALA A 308 -9.46 -7.71 23.35
N GLN A 309 -9.68 -7.65 22.03
CA GLN A 309 -9.79 -8.86 21.19
C GLN A 309 -8.48 -9.65 21.18
N ALA A 310 -7.33 -8.98 20.99
CA ALA A 310 -6.04 -9.64 20.97
C ALA A 310 -5.72 -10.31 22.32
N SER A 311 -5.95 -9.60 23.42
CA SER A 311 -5.78 -10.11 24.77
C SER A 311 -6.68 -11.32 25.07
N LEU A 312 -7.96 -11.24 24.68
CA LEU A 312 -8.93 -12.33 24.89
C LEU A 312 -8.54 -13.61 24.14
N HIS A 313 -7.95 -13.47 22.95
CA HIS A 313 -7.40 -14.59 22.19
C HIS A 313 -6.03 -15.07 22.71
N GLY A 314 -5.54 -14.54 23.83
CA GLY A 314 -4.33 -15.01 24.49
C GLY A 314 -3.03 -14.46 23.90
N ALA A 315 -3.09 -13.37 23.11
CA ALA A 315 -1.86 -12.71 22.68
C ALA A 315 -1.10 -12.13 23.88
N ARG A 316 0.23 -12.31 23.87
CA ARG A 316 1.14 -11.66 24.80
C ARG A 316 1.38 -10.23 24.33
N ILE A 317 0.70 -9.30 24.98
CA ILE A 317 0.85 -7.88 24.72
C ILE A 317 2.03 -7.38 25.56
N LEU A 318 3.08 -6.96 24.88
CA LEU A 318 4.34 -6.51 25.49
C LEU A 318 4.48 -5.01 25.24
N GLU A 319 4.50 -4.25 26.32
CA GLU A 319 4.81 -2.83 26.27
C GLU A 319 6.33 -2.63 26.20
N VAL A 320 6.78 -1.91 25.19
CA VAL A 320 8.19 -1.61 24.90
C VAL A 320 8.43 -0.15 25.26
N GLU A 321 9.51 0.11 25.98
CA GLU A 321 10.00 1.47 26.22
C GLU A 321 10.38 2.11 24.86
N GLY A 322 9.71 3.20 24.50
CA GLY A 322 9.97 3.91 23.24
C GLY A 322 8.70 4.35 22.50
N ASN A 323 8.83 4.55 21.20
CA ASN A 323 7.77 4.95 20.29
C ASN A 323 7.31 3.78 19.38
N PHE A 324 6.45 4.08 18.40
CA PHE A 324 5.94 3.07 17.49
C PHE A 324 7.03 2.50 16.55
N ASP A 325 7.95 3.35 16.10
CA ASP A 325 9.07 2.96 15.23
C ASP A 325 10.01 2.01 15.99
N ASP A 326 10.30 2.29 17.27
CA ASP A 326 11.06 1.38 18.13
C ASP A 326 10.39 -0.01 18.22
N CYS A 327 9.06 -0.05 18.34
CA CYS A 327 8.32 -1.32 18.36
C CYS A 327 8.45 -2.07 17.03
N LEU A 328 8.37 -1.35 15.90
CA LEU A 328 8.49 -1.94 14.57
C LEU A 328 9.90 -2.52 14.34
N ASP A 329 10.94 -1.78 14.76
CA ASP A 329 12.34 -2.24 14.68
C ASP A 329 12.55 -3.52 15.48
N ARG A 330 12.01 -3.61 16.70
CA ARG A 330 12.12 -4.84 17.52
C ARG A 330 11.36 -6.02 16.93
N VAL A 331 10.19 -5.77 16.35
CA VAL A 331 9.44 -6.78 15.62
C VAL A 331 10.26 -7.29 14.42
N GLN A 332 10.90 -6.39 13.67
CA GLN A 332 11.78 -6.74 12.54
C GLN A 332 13.02 -7.53 12.98
N ASP A 333 13.67 -7.12 14.08
CA ASP A 333 14.80 -7.83 14.66
C ASP A 333 14.46 -9.27 15.06
N LEU A 334 13.30 -9.47 15.69
CA LEU A 334 12.82 -10.82 16.05
C LEU A 334 12.66 -11.69 14.81
N ALA A 335 12.16 -11.12 13.72
CA ALA A 335 11.91 -11.85 12.49
C ALA A 335 13.18 -12.18 11.72
N ASN A 336 14.12 -11.23 11.63
CA ASN A 336 15.43 -11.45 11.02
C ASN A 336 16.23 -12.54 11.74
N ARG A 337 15.94 -12.79 13.03
CA ARG A 337 16.53 -13.87 13.83
C ARG A 337 15.77 -15.19 13.75
N GLY A 338 14.65 -15.25 13.02
CA GLY A 338 13.78 -16.42 12.96
C GLY A 338 12.97 -16.69 14.25
N GLU A 339 12.93 -15.74 15.18
CA GLU A 339 12.28 -15.90 16.49
C GLU A 339 10.77 -15.64 16.45
N ALA A 340 10.29 -14.92 15.42
CA ALA A 340 8.87 -14.68 15.19
C ALA A 340 8.59 -14.37 13.72
N TYR A 341 7.42 -14.80 13.22
CA TYR A 341 6.97 -14.49 11.87
C TYR A 341 6.07 -13.25 11.87
N LEU A 342 6.38 -12.28 11.00
CA LEU A 342 5.68 -11.00 10.98
C LEU A 342 4.50 -10.99 10.05
N LEU A 343 3.37 -10.55 10.57
CA LEU A 343 2.14 -10.39 9.81
C LEU A 343 1.68 -8.93 9.81
N ASN A 344 2.59 -8.05 9.38
CA ASN A 344 2.37 -6.62 9.18
C ASN A 344 2.12 -6.29 7.69
N SER A 345 2.14 -5.01 7.30
CA SER A 345 1.84 -4.59 5.92
C SER A 345 2.94 -4.92 4.90
N LEU A 346 4.14 -5.32 5.33
CA LEU A 346 5.24 -5.74 4.44
C LEU A 346 5.08 -7.19 3.97
N ASN A 347 4.39 -8.02 4.76
CA ASN A 347 4.27 -9.45 4.46
C ASN A 347 3.52 -9.68 3.12
N PRO A 348 4.17 -10.29 2.10
CA PRO A 348 3.58 -10.44 0.78
C PRO A 348 2.37 -11.39 0.78
N TYR A 349 2.37 -12.40 1.64
CA TYR A 349 1.33 -13.43 1.71
C TYR A 349 0.00 -12.93 2.27
N ARG A 350 0.04 -11.82 3.02
CA ARG A 350 -1.21 -11.17 3.47
C ARG A 350 -2.01 -10.61 2.30
N LEU A 351 -1.33 -10.19 1.21
CA LEU A 351 -2.00 -9.70 0.01
C LEU A 351 -2.67 -10.84 -0.77
N GLU A 352 -2.08 -12.05 -0.76
CA GLU A 352 -2.69 -13.23 -1.39
C GLU A 352 -4.07 -13.53 -0.82
N GLY A 353 -4.21 -13.54 0.51
CA GLY A 353 -5.51 -13.69 1.13
C GLY A 353 -6.45 -12.53 0.82
N GLN A 354 -5.95 -11.28 0.85
CA GLN A 354 -6.77 -10.07 0.58
C GLN A 354 -7.28 -10.01 -0.87
N LYS A 355 -6.54 -10.56 -1.85
CA LYS A 355 -6.94 -10.52 -3.26
C LYS A 355 -8.24 -11.30 -3.52
N THR A 356 -8.56 -12.26 -2.64
CA THR A 356 -9.84 -12.98 -2.68
C THR A 356 -11.07 -12.08 -2.50
N ILE A 357 -10.91 -10.87 -1.94
CA ILE A 357 -11.97 -9.85 -1.93
C ILE A 357 -12.36 -9.49 -3.37
N GLY A 358 -11.37 -9.28 -4.23
CA GLY A 358 -11.57 -8.99 -5.65
C GLY A 358 -12.24 -10.15 -6.38
N LEU A 359 -11.77 -11.38 -6.14
CA LEU A 359 -12.37 -12.60 -6.70
C LEU A 359 -13.85 -12.73 -6.30
N GLU A 360 -14.17 -12.55 -5.03
CA GLU A 360 -15.56 -12.62 -4.53
C GLU A 360 -16.44 -11.51 -5.11
N ILE A 361 -15.93 -10.27 -5.23
CA ILE A 361 -16.68 -9.17 -5.83
C ILE A 361 -16.99 -9.50 -7.29
N LEU A 362 -15.98 -9.89 -8.07
CA LEU A 362 -16.13 -10.17 -9.49
C LEU A 362 -17.05 -11.37 -9.74
N GLU A 363 -16.88 -12.47 -8.99
CA GLU A 363 -17.69 -13.67 -9.13
C GLU A 363 -19.16 -13.39 -8.78
N ARG A 364 -19.43 -12.78 -7.62
CA ARG A 364 -20.80 -12.49 -7.19
C ARG A 364 -21.49 -11.49 -8.11
N PHE A 365 -20.82 -10.38 -8.43
CA PHE A 365 -21.40 -9.36 -9.29
C PHE A 365 -21.69 -9.91 -10.70
N ARG A 366 -20.78 -10.73 -11.25
CA ARG A 366 -21.02 -11.43 -12.52
C ARG A 366 -22.20 -12.40 -12.45
N ASN A 367 -22.31 -13.16 -11.36
CA ASN A 367 -23.40 -14.12 -11.19
C ASN A 367 -24.76 -13.44 -11.03
N GLU A 368 -24.81 -12.28 -10.37
CA GLU A 368 -26.03 -11.51 -10.11
C GLU A 368 -26.43 -10.61 -11.30
N GLU A 369 -25.46 -9.97 -11.96
CA GLU A 369 -25.69 -8.90 -12.95
C GLU A 369 -25.31 -9.26 -14.38
N GLY A 370 -24.67 -10.43 -14.59
CA GLY A 370 -24.21 -10.89 -15.91
C GLY A 370 -23.04 -10.09 -16.50
N ARG A 371 -22.39 -9.24 -15.70
CA ARG A 371 -21.26 -8.36 -16.07
C ARG A 371 -20.38 -8.11 -14.86
N PHE A 372 -19.24 -7.44 -15.03
CA PHE A 372 -18.38 -7.00 -13.92
C PHE A 372 -18.69 -5.54 -13.54
N PRO A 373 -18.38 -5.10 -12.31
CA PRO A 373 -18.59 -3.71 -11.93
C PRO A 373 -17.64 -2.79 -12.70
N ASP A 374 -18.08 -1.59 -13.03
CA ASP A 374 -17.26 -0.57 -13.69
C ASP A 374 -16.16 -0.05 -12.76
N ARG A 375 -16.44 -0.05 -11.43
CA ARG A 375 -15.54 0.54 -10.42
C ARG A 375 -15.62 -0.15 -9.06
N ILE A 376 -14.48 -0.23 -8.40
CA ILE A 376 -14.38 -0.56 -6.98
C ILE A 376 -13.77 0.62 -6.22
N VAL A 377 -14.52 1.15 -5.25
CA VAL A 377 -14.12 2.26 -4.38
C VAL A 377 -13.75 1.72 -3.01
N LEU A 378 -12.56 2.03 -2.51
CA LEU A 378 -12.04 1.46 -1.27
C LEU A 378 -11.23 2.45 -0.42
N PRO A 379 -11.29 2.33 0.91
CA PRO A 379 -10.48 3.16 1.80
C PRO A 379 -9.00 2.74 1.74
N VAL A 380 -8.10 3.72 1.83
CA VAL A 380 -6.66 3.53 1.67
C VAL A 380 -5.91 4.04 2.89
N GLY A 381 -5.38 3.10 3.67
CA GLY A 381 -4.38 3.35 4.71
C GLY A 381 -3.00 2.95 4.20
N ASN A 382 -2.57 1.73 4.54
CA ASN A 382 -1.30 1.15 4.05
C ASN A 382 -1.33 0.63 2.60
N ALA A 383 -2.40 0.92 1.85
CA ALA A 383 -2.61 0.53 0.44
C ALA A 383 -2.62 -0.98 0.09
N GLY A 384 -2.61 -1.87 1.09
CA GLY A 384 -2.59 -3.32 0.88
C GLY A 384 -3.78 -3.86 0.07
N ASN A 385 -5.01 -3.46 0.39
CA ASN A 385 -6.19 -3.90 -0.37
C ASN A 385 -6.15 -3.44 -1.83
N THR A 386 -5.71 -2.20 -2.08
CA THR A 386 -5.58 -1.68 -3.45
C THR A 386 -4.57 -2.51 -4.25
N ALA A 387 -3.41 -2.79 -3.67
CA ALA A 387 -2.40 -3.66 -4.27
C ALA A 387 -2.93 -5.10 -4.50
N ALA A 388 -3.67 -5.66 -3.53
CA ALA A 388 -4.23 -7.00 -3.62
C ALA A 388 -5.31 -7.12 -4.71
N LEU A 389 -6.23 -6.16 -4.81
CA LEU A 389 -7.25 -6.15 -5.86
C LEU A 389 -6.62 -5.99 -7.25
N TYR A 390 -5.66 -5.08 -7.39
CA TYR A 390 -4.91 -4.92 -8.63
C TYR A 390 -4.17 -6.21 -9.03
N LYS A 391 -3.54 -6.89 -8.06
CA LYS A 391 -2.95 -8.21 -8.28
C LYS A 391 -3.99 -9.22 -8.80
N CYS A 392 -5.13 -9.34 -8.13
CA CYS A 392 -6.24 -10.20 -8.56
C CYS A 392 -6.62 -9.93 -10.03
N PHE A 393 -6.76 -8.67 -10.43
CA PHE A 393 -7.14 -8.33 -11.80
C PHE A 393 -6.08 -8.75 -12.81
N ARG A 394 -4.80 -8.49 -12.54
CA ARG A 394 -3.71 -8.90 -13.45
C ARG A 394 -3.63 -10.42 -13.60
N GLU A 395 -3.82 -11.17 -12.52
CA GLU A 395 -3.83 -12.64 -12.59
C GLU A 395 -4.98 -13.18 -13.43
N LEU A 396 -6.19 -12.62 -13.28
CA LEU A 396 -7.35 -13.01 -14.09
C LEU A 396 -7.23 -12.57 -15.56
N VAL A 397 -6.56 -11.43 -15.82
CA VAL A 397 -6.25 -10.99 -17.18
C VAL A 397 -5.23 -11.94 -17.81
N GLN A 398 -4.20 -12.32 -17.06
CA GLN A 398 -3.16 -13.24 -17.53
C GLN A 398 -3.72 -14.63 -17.83
N SER A 399 -4.68 -15.13 -17.05
CA SER A 399 -5.36 -16.40 -17.34
C SER A 399 -6.41 -16.30 -18.47
N GLY A 400 -6.75 -15.08 -18.91
CA GLY A 400 -7.82 -14.84 -19.88
C GLY A 400 -9.24 -14.91 -19.29
N ALA A 401 -9.38 -15.05 -17.97
CA ALA A 401 -10.65 -15.10 -17.27
C ALA A 401 -11.35 -13.73 -17.18
N LEU A 402 -10.58 -12.64 -17.26
CA LEU A 402 -11.07 -11.26 -17.27
C LEU A 402 -10.47 -10.53 -18.47
N ALA A 403 -11.31 -9.96 -19.35
CA ALA A 403 -10.79 -9.17 -20.46
C ALA A 403 -10.25 -7.82 -19.94
N PRO A 404 -9.17 -7.26 -20.52
CA PRO A 404 -8.62 -5.98 -20.07
C PRO A 404 -9.62 -4.81 -20.04
N GLY A 405 -10.61 -4.82 -20.95
CA GLY A 405 -11.67 -3.81 -21.01
C GLY A 405 -12.77 -3.97 -19.95
N ASP A 406 -12.85 -5.14 -19.30
CA ASP A 406 -13.82 -5.47 -18.26
C ASP A 406 -13.24 -5.30 -16.84
N VAL A 407 -11.97 -4.86 -16.74
CA VAL A 407 -11.29 -4.68 -15.46
C VAL A 407 -11.87 -3.45 -14.74
N PRO A 408 -12.37 -3.60 -13.49
CA PRO A 408 -12.92 -2.46 -12.75
C PRO A 408 -11.87 -1.41 -12.46
N LYS A 409 -12.26 -0.14 -12.57
CA LYS A 409 -11.45 1.00 -12.09
C LYS A 409 -11.24 0.91 -10.58
N LEU A 410 -10.01 1.05 -10.11
CA LEU A 410 -9.73 1.16 -8.67
C LEU A 410 -9.75 2.62 -8.22
N THR A 411 -10.56 2.92 -7.21
CA THR A 411 -10.70 4.27 -6.66
C THR A 411 -10.31 4.30 -5.19
N GLY A 412 -9.13 4.85 -4.89
CA GLY A 412 -8.63 4.95 -3.53
C GLY A 412 -9.19 6.17 -2.79
N VAL A 413 -9.69 5.98 -1.58
CA VAL A 413 -10.17 7.09 -0.73
C VAL A 413 -9.31 7.22 0.52
N GLN A 414 -8.77 8.40 0.77
CA GLN A 414 -8.03 8.72 2.00
C GLN A 414 -8.74 9.83 2.80
N ALA A 415 -8.46 9.90 4.10
CA ALA A 415 -8.89 11.05 4.90
C ALA A 415 -8.03 12.27 4.53
N GLU A 416 -8.60 13.48 4.50
CA GLU A 416 -7.89 14.72 4.15
C GLU A 416 -6.62 14.96 4.98
N GLY A 417 -6.65 14.62 6.27
CA GLY A 417 -5.49 14.72 7.16
C GLY A 417 -4.46 13.57 7.02
N ALA A 418 -4.63 12.66 6.05
CA ALA A 418 -3.73 11.53 5.79
C ALA A 418 -3.82 11.06 4.32
N ALA A 419 -3.55 11.95 3.35
CA ALA A 419 -3.84 11.72 1.93
C ALA A 419 -2.62 11.64 0.97
N PRO A 420 -1.48 11.01 1.31
CA PRO A 420 -0.28 11.03 0.47
C PRO A 420 -0.42 10.32 -0.89
N MET A 421 -1.31 9.32 -1.03
CA MET A 421 -1.58 8.69 -2.34
C MET A 421 -2.48 9.55 -3.22
N VAL A 422 -3.41 10.31 -2.62
CA VAL A 422 -4.24 11.28 -3.37
C VAL A 422 -3.34 12.36 -3.97
N GLU A 423 -2.38 12.87 -3.20
CA GLU A 423 -1.35 13.80 -3.68
C GLU A 423 -0.57 13.20 -4.86
N ALA A 424 -0.05 11.97 -4.71
CA ALA A 424 0.72 11.31 -5.75
C ALA A 424 -0.07 11.06 -7.05
N ILE A 425 -1.35 10.68 -6.96
CA ILE A 425 -2.21 10.49 -8.15
C ILE A 425 -2.50 11.84 -8.83
N ARG A 426 -2.88 12.86 -8.06
CA ARG A 426 -3.19 14.19 -8.58
C ARG A 426 -2.01 14.85 -9.28
N GLU A 427 -0.82 14.67 -8.73
CA GLU A 427 0.41 15.29 -9.23
C GLU A 427 1.15 14.44 -10.27
N GLY A 428 0.71 13.19 -10.48
CA GLY A 428 1.35 12.26 -11.41
C GLY A 428 2.70 11.73 -10.92
N ASN A 429 2.93 11.69 -9.60
CA ASN A 429 4.18 11.24 -8.99
C ASN A 429 4.23 9.72 -8.89
N ASP A 430 5.34 9.08 -9.27
CA ASP A 430 5.48 7.62 -9.18
C ASP A 430 5.51 7.07 -7.75
N GLU A 431 5.80 7.94 -6.78
CA GLU A 431 5.91 7.61 -5.36
C GLU A 431 5.07 8.56 -4.50
N THR A 432 4.75 8.12 -3.28
CA THR A 432 4.14 8.98 -2.26
C THR A 432 5.20 9.72 -1.47
N ARG A 433 4.95 11.00 -1.19
CA ARG A 433 5.72 11.74 -0.18
C ARG A 433 5.20 11.39 1.22
N ARG A 434 6.11 11.09 2.15
CA ARG A 434 5.77 10.90 3.57
C ARG A 434 5.19 12.18 4.16
N TRP A 435 4.04 12.04 4.83
CA TRP A 435 3.47 13.06 5.70
C TRP A 435 3.86 12.72 7.15
N GLU A 436 4.64 13.59 7.79
CA GLU A 436 5.14 13.34 9.16
C GLU A 436 4.03 13.43 10.22
N GLU A 437 3.09 14.35 10.03
CA GLU A 437 1.96 14.55 10.91
C GLU A 437 0.67 14.21 10.15
N VAL A 438 -0.07 13.24 10.66
CA VAL A 438 -1.35 12.81 10.11
C VAL A 438 -2.40 12.71 11.21
N GLU A 439 -3.62 13.18 10.93
CA GLU A 439 -4.72 13.12 11.89
C GLU A 439 -6.06 12.85 11.19
N THR A 440 -6.88 12.02 11.81
CA THR A 440 -8.26 11.72 11.37
C THR A 440 -8.95 10.85 12.42
N ILE A 441 -10.28 11.01 12.56
CA ILE A 441 -11.12 10.07 13.34
C ILE A 441 -11.03 8.63 12.78
N ALA A 442 -10.72 8.47 11.50
CA ALA A 442 -10.61 7.18 10.83
C ALA A 442 -9.26 6.51 11.08
N THR A 443 -9.04 6.10 12.33
CA THR A 443 -7.73 5.61 12.82
C THR A 443 -7.10 4.49 11.98
N ALA A 444 -7.89 3.64 11.32
CA ALA A 444 -7.37 2.55 10.47
C ALA A 444 -6.75 3.03 9.13
N ILE A 445 -7.01 4.27 8.72
CA ILE A 445 -6.41 4.91 7.53
C ILE A 445 -5.57 6.14 7.88
N ARG A 446 -5.29 6.39 9.16
CA ARG A 446 -4.37 7.45 9.62
C ARG A 446 -2.91 7.06 9.35
N ILE A 447 -2.51 7.10 8.08
CA ILE A 447 -1.21 6.62 7.58
C ILE A 447 -0.56 7.70 6.70
N GLY A 448 0.58 8.23 7.13
CA GLY A 448 1.36 9.23 6.39
C GLY A 448 2.37 8.66 5.40
N ASN A 449 2.66 7.35 5.47
CA ASN A 449 3.55 6.66 4.54
C ASN A 449 3.01 5.25 4.20
N PRO A 450 2.17 5.11 3.16
CA PRO A 450 1.56 3.84 2.80
C PRO A 450 2.58 2.83 2.28
N VAL A 451 2.85 1.78 3.05
CA VAL A 451 3.88 0.77 2.72
C VAL A 451 3.69 0.14 1.34
N ASN A 452 2.45 -0.15 0.93
CA ASN A 452 2.18 -0.77 -0.38
C ASN A 452 1.88 0.24 -1.50
N ALA A 453 2.17 1.54 -1.32
CA ALA A 453 2.00 2.53 -2.38
C ALA A 453 2.70 2.14 -3.71
N PRO A 454 3.94 1.60 -3.70
CA PRO A 454 4.62 1.19 -4.94
C PRO A 454 3.84 0.12 -5.74
N LYS A 455 3.04 -0.72 -5.07
CA LYS A 455 2.17 -1.71 -5.72
C LYS A 455 0.78 -1.19 -6.06
N ALA A 456 0.30 -0.20 -5.31
CA ALA A 456 -1.07 0.29 -5.38
C ALA A 456 -1.25 1.46 -6.37
N LEU A 457 -0.25 2.36 -6.48
CA LEU A 457 -0.29 3.48 -7.43
C LEU A 457 -0.41 3.00 -8.88
N PRO A 458 0.38 1.99 -9.35
CA PRO A 458 0.18 1.41 -10.67
C PRO A 458 -1.25 0.88 -10.85
N GLY A 459 -1.78 0.17 -9.84
CA GLY A 459 -3.14 -0.36 -9.90
C GLY A 459 -4.23 0.69 -10.06
N ILE A 460 -4.11 1.85 -9.41
CA ILE A 460 -5.06 2.96 -9.62
C ILE A 460 -4.91 3.51 -11.04
N ARG A 461 -3.68 3.74 -11.52
CA ARG A 461 -3.42 4.35 -12.82
C ARG A 461 -3.82 3.46 -13.99
N GLU A 462 -3.35 2.22 -13.98
CA GLU A 462 -3.52 1.29 -15.07
C GLU A 462 -4.96 0.85 -15.21
N THR A 463 -5.70 0.69 -14.11
CA THR A 463 -7.15 0.42 -14.21
C THR A 463 -7.96 1.64 -14.69
N GLY A 464 -7.34 2.78 -14.99
CA GLY A 464 -8.03 4.02 -15.35
C GLY A 464 -8.82 4.62 -14.17
N GLY A 465 -8.38 4.30 -12.96
CA GLY A 465 -8.95 4.74 -11.70
C GLY A 465 -8.46 6.12 -11.26
N THR A 466 -8.80 6.48 -10.03
CA THR A 466 -8.48 7.78 -9.43
C THR A 466 -8.29 7.65 -7.91
N ALA A 467 -7.92 8.74 -7.24
CA ALA A 467 -7.90 8.80 -5.78
C ALA A 467 -8.49 10.12 -5.29
N VAL A 468 -9.21 10.08 -4.16
CA VAL A 468 -9.89 11.24 -3.60
C VAL A 468 -9.69 11.33 -2.09
N ALA A 469 -9.55 12.55 -1.57
CA ALA A 469 -9.50 12.83 -0.15
C ALA A 469 -10.88 13.26 0.36
N VAL A 470 -11.28 12.79 1.54
CA VAL A 470 -12.55 13.14 2.20
C VAL A 470 -12.34 13.63 3.62
N SER A 471 -13.16 14.58 4.06
CA SER A 471 -13.08 15.14 5.42
C SER A 471 -13.63 14.15 6.45
N ASP A 472 -13.30 14.35 7.73
CA ASP A 472 -13.83 13.53 8.82
C ASP A 472 -15.36 13.69 8.97
N GLU A 473 -15.89 14.87 8.64
CA GLU A 473 -17.33 15.10 8.57
C GLU A 473 -17.99 14.30 7.43
N GLU A 474 -17.40 14.30 6.24
CA GLU A 474 -17.88 13.50 5.09
C GLU A 474 -17.84 11.99 5.44
N ILE A 475 -16.79 11.54 6.13
CA ILE A 475 -16.67 10.15 6.63
C ILE A 475 -17.80 9.84 7.63
N THR A 476 -18.05 10.73 8.59
CA THR A 476 -19.08 10.53 9.62
C THR A 476 -20.49 10.53 9.02
N GLU A 477 -20.76 11.38 8.04
CA GLU A 477 -22.03 11.39 7.30
C GLU A 477 -22.25 10.07 6.55
N ALA A 478 -21.25 9.63 5.77
CA ALA A 478 -21.32 8.35 5.07
C ALA A 478 -21.48 7.15 6.03
N GLN A 479 -20.89 7.23 7.23
CA GLN A 479 -21.06 6.21 8.27
C GLN A 479 -22.51 6.14 8.74
N ARG A 480 -23.17 7.29 8.92
CA ARG A 480 -24.60 7.36 9.29
C ARG A 480 -25.49 6.84 8.18
N ASP A 481 -25.17 7.14 6.92
CA ASP A 481 -25.97 6.68 5.78
C ASP A 481 -25.91 5.15 5.64
N LEU A 482 -24.72 4.57 5.76
CA LEU A 482 -24.52 3.11 5.80
C LEU A 482 -25.28 2.48 6.96
N ALA A 483 -25.20 3.06 8.16
CA ALA A 483 -25.96 2.60 9.31
C ALA A 483 -27.48 2.72 9.09
N GLY A 484 -27.91 3.75 8.36
CA GLY A 484 -29.27 3.92 7.88
C GLY A 484 -29.74 2.71 7.11
N GLU A 485 -28.92 2.17 6.20
CA GLU A 485 -29.14 0.94 5.42
C GLU A 485 -28.98 -0.36 6.22
N GLY A 486 -28.71 -0.28 7.52
CA GLY A 486 -28.49 -1.43 8.38
C GLY A 486 -27.08 -2.01 8.30
N ILE A 487 -26.13 -1.30 7.68
CA ILE A 487 -24.73 -1.71 7.56
C ILE A 487 -23.89 -0.90 8.57
N GLY A 488 -23.52 -1.52 9.68
CA GLY A 488 -22.71 -0.88 10.72
C GLY A 488 -21.21 -1.02 10.46
N VAL A 489 -20.51 0.09 10.20
CA VAL A 489 -19.08 0.09 9.87
C VAL A 489 -18.23 0.99 10.77
N GLU A 490 -16.93 0.70 10.89
CA GLU A 490 -15.95 1.62 11.48
C GLU A 490 -15.74 2.86 10.59
N PRO A 491 -15.28 4.03 11.10
CA PRO A 491 -15.18 5.26 10.30
C PRO A 491 -14.35 5.10 9.01
N ALA A 492 -13.20 4.43 9.09
CA ALA A 492 -12.34 4.19 7.92
C ALA A 492 -13.07 3.48 6.77
N SER A 493 -14.02 2.61 7.08
CA SER A 493 -14.81 1.90 6.06
C SER A 493 -15.73 2.83 5.28
N ALA A 494 -16.33 3.80 5.98
CA ALA A 494 -17.28 4.76 5.41
C ALA A 494 -16.63 5.71 4.40
N ALA A 495 -15.31 5.88 4.44
CA ALA A 495 -14.56 6.68 3.48
C ALA A 495 -14.82 6.23 2.02
N SER A 496 -15.04 4.93 1.76
CA SER A 496 -15.40 4.46 0.41
C SER A 496 -16.67 5.12 -0.15
N VAL A 497 -17.73 5.21 0.66
CA VAL A 497 -19.00 5.83 0.28
C VAL A 497 -18.88 7.35 0.23
N ALA A 498 -18.17 7.96 1.19
CA ALA A 498 -17.89 9.39 1.16
C ALA A 498 -17.14 9.80 -0.13
N GLY A 499 -16.12 9.02 -0.52
CA GLY A 499 -15.35 9.26 -1.74
C GLY A 499 -16.20 9.11 -3.00
N LEU A 500 -17.05 8.07 -3.06
CA LEU A 500 -17.99 7.91 -4.16
C LEU A 500 -18.93 9.12 -4.27
N ARG A 501 -19.51 9.57 -3.16
CA ARG A 501 -20.39 10.75 -3.12
C ARG A 501 -19.70 11.99 -3.71
N LYS A 502 -18.44 12.23 -3.31
CA LYS A 502 -17.64 13.36 -3.78
C LYS A 502 -17.34 13.28 -5.28
N LEU A 503 -17.01 12.09 -5.79
CA LEU A 503 -16.69 11.86 -7.19
C LEU A 503 -17.92 11.88 -8.12
N VAL A 504 -19.08 11.45 -7.62
CA VAL A 504 -20.35 11.64 -8.34
C VAL A 504 -20.68 13.13 -8.41
N ALA A 505 -20.55 13.85 -7.28
CA ALA A 505 -20.85 15.28 -7.23
C ALA A 505 -19.92 16.12 -8.13
N SER A 506 -18.65 15.70 -8.30
CA SER A 506 -17.71 16.35 -9.23
C SER A 506 -17.92 15.94 -10.69
N GLY A 507 -18.73 14.92 -10.97
CA GLY A 507 -18.94 14.36 -12.31
C GLY A 507 -17.82 13.44 -12.81
N GLU A 508 -16.89 13.05 -11.95
CA GLU A 508 -15.79 12.12 -12.28
C GLU A 508 -16.26 10.66 -12.31
N VAL A 509 -17.29 10.33 -11.53
CA VAL A 509 -18.04 9.07 -11.63
C VAL A 509 -19.36 9.33 -12.34
N SER A 510 -19.63 8.58 -13.41
CA SER A 510 -20.89 8.70 -14.14
C SER A 510 -22.04 8.04 -13.36
N THR A 511 -23.23 8.63 -13.44
CA THR A 511 -24.48 8.00 -12.96
C THR A 511 -24.82 6.72 -13.72
N GLY A 512 -24.18 6.48 -14.85
CA GLY A 512 -24.24 5.22 -15.59
C GLY A 512 -23.18 4.20 -15.17
N GLU A 513 -22.51 4.30 -14.02
CA GLU A 513 -21.54 3.27 -13.58
C GLU A 513 -22.18 2.26 -12.62
N ASP A 514 -21.72 1.01 -12.70
CA ASP A 514 -21.87 0.00 -11.65
C ASP A 514 -20.71 0.11 -10.67
N VAL A 515 -21.02 0.31 -9.39
CA VAL A 515 -20.01 0.62 -8.38
C VAL A 515 -20.11 -0.33 -7.19
N VAL A 516 -18.95 -0.80 -6.74
CA VAL A 516 -18.82 -1.54 -5.47
C VAL A 516 -18.01 -0.70 -4.48
N CYS A 517 -18.61 -0.35 -3.34
CA CYS A 517 -17.90 0.25 -2.21
C CYS A 517 -17.43 -0.84 -1.23
N LEU A 518 -16.12 -0.89 -0.97
CA LEU A 518 -15.52 -1.80 -0.01
C LEU A 518 -15.51 -1.18 1.40
N THR A 519 -16.16 -1.85 2.35
CA THR A 519 -16.13 -1.48 3.78
C THR A 519 -15.31 -2.50 4.56
N THR A 520 -14.30 -2.04 5.30
CA THR A 520 -13.19 -2.87 5.78
C THR A 520 -13.35 -3.46 7.17
N GLY A 521 -14.18 -2.87 8.01
CA GLY A 521 -14.31 -3.25 9.42
C GLY A 521 -15.69 -2.96 9.99
N HIS A 522 -16.05 -3.74 10.99
CA HIS A 522 -17.35 -3.68 11.66
C HIS A 522 -17.45 -2.47 12.60
N LEU A 523 -18.66 -1.93 12.80
CA LEU A 523 -18.94 -0.84 13.75
C LEU A 523 -18.32 -1.07 15.14
N LEU A 524 -18.44 -2.29 15.65
CA LEU A 524 -17.99 -2.67 17.00
C LEU A 524 -16.46 -2.62 17.20
N LYS A 525 -15.69 -2.35 16.14
CA LYS A 525 -14.25 -2.07 16.25
C LYS A 525 -13.94 -0.73 16.90
N ASP A 526 -14.84 0.24 16.75
CA ASP A 526 -14.68 1.58 17.33
C ASP A 526 -16.01 2.05 17.95
N PRO A 527 -16.37 1.52 19.14
CA PRO A 527 -17.62 1.85 19.80
C PRO A 527 -17.69 3.34 20.20
N ASP A 528 -16.56 3.98 20.47
CA ASP A 528 -16.50 5.40 20.83
C ASP A 528 -16.83 6.28 19.62
N ALA A 529 -16.24 5.99 18.46
CA ALA A 529 -16.60 6.68 17.22
C ALA A 529 -18.05 6.41 16.82
N ALA A 530 -18.54 5.17 17.00
CA ALA A 530 -19.95 4.84 16.75
C ALA A 530 -20.90 5.63 17.66
N ALA A 531 -20.57 5.76 18.95
CA ALA A 531 -21.36 6.56 19.89
C ALA A 531 -21.33 8.06 19.54
N ALA A 532 -20.18 8.58 19.10
CA ALA A 532 -20.04 9.97 18.66
C ALA A 532 -20.80 10.27 17.35
N ALA A 533 -20.86 9.31 16.44
CA ALA A 533 -21.65 9.42 15.20
C ALA A 533 -23.16 9.28 15.45
N GLY A 534 -23.57 8.52 16.46
CA GLY A 534 -24.96 8.24 16.80
C GLY A 534 -25.72 9.38 17.48
N ASN A 535 -26.99 9.14 17.80
CA ASN A 535 -27.83 10.07 18.55
C ASN A 535 -27.71 9.85 20.06
N ALA A 536 -27.72 10.93 20.83
CA ALA A 536 -27.74 10.85 22.29
C ALA A 536 -29.05 10.22 22.80
N PRO A 537 -28.99 9.39 23.87
CA PRO A 537 -30.20 8.87 24.52
C PRO A 537 -31.10 10.01 25.01
N GLU A 538 -32.41 9.83 24.85
CA GLU A 538 -33.41 10.81 25.29
C GLU A 538 -34.12 10.32 26.56
N GLY A 539 -34.03 11.12 27.62
CA GLY A 539 -34.74 10.85 28.87
C GLY A 539 -36.23 11.13 28.73
N VAL A 540 -37.06 10.14 29.04
CA VAL A 540 -38.52 10.27 29.09
C VAL A 540 -39.04 9.80 30.45
N PRO A 541 -40.09 10.44 31.02
CA PRO A 541 -40.72 9.94 32.23
C PRO A 541 -41.24 8.51 32.07
N ASN A 542 -41.27 7.75 33.16
CA ASN A 542 -41.71 6.34 33.18
C ASN A 542 -43.25 6.23 33.15
N GLY A 543 -43.85 6.70 32.07
CA GLY A 543 -45.29 6.68 31.82
C GLY A 543 -45.58 6.55 30.33
N THR A 544 -46.50 5.64 29.96
CA THR A 544 -46.87 5.42 28.55
C THR A 544 -47.37 6.71 27.90
N ASP A 545 -48.17 7.52 28.60
CA ASP A 545 -48.67 8.80 28.08
C ASP A 545 -47.57 9.87 27.94
N ASP A 546 -46.55 9.85 28.80
CA ASP A 546 -45.38 10.73 28.67
C ASP A 546 -44.54 10.34 27.45
N ILE A 547 -44.34 9.04 27.23
CA ILE A 547 -43.65 8.50 26.05
C ILE A 547 -44.41 8.88 24.77
N LEU A 548 -45.73 8.69 24.74
CA LEU A 548 -46.55 9.04 23.56
C LEU A 548 -46.54 10.55 23.30
N ARG A 549 -46.59 11.39 24.34
CA ARG A 549 -46.45 12.85 24.18
C ARG A 549 -45.08 13.25 23.64
N HIS A 550 -44.01 12.62 24.13
CA HIS A 550 -42.64 12.84 23.64
C HIS A 550 -42.51 12.48 22.16
N LEU A 551 -43.05 11.34 21.75
CA LEU A 551 -43.08 10.90 20.35
C LEU A 551 -43.90 11.85 19.46
N ALA A 552 -45.07 12.30 19.94
CA ALA A 552 -45.93 13.24 19.19
C ALA A 552 -45.26 14.62 19.02
N GLY A 553 -44.55 15.12 20.03
CA GLY A 553 -43.82 16.40 19.98
C GLY A 553 -42.72 16.44 18.90
N LYS A 554 -42.16 15.28 18.54
CA LYS A 554 -41.15 15.18 17.46
C LYS A 554 -41.74 15.26 16.06
N SER A 555 -43.00 14.88 15.86
CA SER A 555 -43.64 14.87 14.53
C SER A 555 -43.88 16.25 13.92
N VAL A 556 -43.73 17.34 14.71
CA VAL A 556 -44.01 18.72 14.27
C VAL A 556 -42.75 19.48 13.84
N GLY A 557 -41.54 18.91 14.02
CA GLY A 557 -40.27 19.61 13.82
C GLY A 557 -39.49 19.34 12.52
N GLY A 558 -39.90 18.38 11.69
CA GLY A 558 -39.18 18.01 10.47
C GLY A 558 -40.13 17.71 9.31
N SER A 559 -40.09 18.54 8.26
CA SER A 559 -40.57 18.26 6.89
C SER A 559 -42.02 17.76 6.67
N GLY A 560 -42.95 17.93 7.62
CA GLY A 560 -44.36 17.48 7.45
C GLY A 560 -45.38 18.53 6.98
N LEU A 561 -45.12 19.84 7.11
CA LEU A 561 -46.18 20.85 6.99
C LEU A 561 -46.61 21.21 5.55
N LEU A 562 -45.90 20.74 4.52
CA LEU A 562 -46.25 20.99 3.11
C LEU A 562 -47.00 19.81 2.42
N GLY A 563 -47.02 18.62 3.03
CA GLY A 563 -47.67 17.44 2.43
C GLY A 563 -49.17 17.32 2.73
N LEU A 564 -49.62 17.82 3.88
CA LEU A 564 -51.00 17.61 4.34
C LEU A 564 -52.02 18.63 3.80
N LEU A 565 -51.55 19.80 3.33
CA LEU A 565 -52.41 20.87 2.80
C LEU A 565 -52.76 20.73 1.31
N ARG A 566 -52.19 19.75 0.59
CA ARG A 566 -52.52 19.49 -0.83
C ARG A 566 -53.59 18.41 -1.07
N ARG A 567 -54.21 17.87 -0.01
CA ARG A 567 -55.33 16.92 -0.10
C ARG A 567 -56.68 17.49 0.35
N LEU A 568 -56.75 18.79 0.63
CA LEU A 568 -57.99 19.46 1.10
C LEU A 568 -58.35 20.74 0.32
N LEU A 569 -57.79 20.94 -0.86
CA LEU A 569 -58.27 21.85 -1.92
C LEU A 569 -58.15 21.12 -3.25
#